data_AF-A0A9D8ZBM1-F1
#
_entry.id   AF-A0A9D8ZBM1-F1
#
_cell.length_a   1.000
_cell.length_b   1.000
_cell.length_c   1.000
_cell.angle_alpha   90.00
_cell.angle_beta   90.00
_cell.angle_gamma   90.00
#
_symmetry.space_group_name_H-M   'P 1'
#
loop_
_entity.id
_entity.type
_entity.pdbx_description
1 polymer ?
#
loop_
_entity_poly.entity_id
_entity_poly.type
_entity_poly.pdbx_seq_one_letter_code
_entity_poly.pdbx_strand_id
1 'polypeptide(L)'
;MFRNLISPVIGVAMMAFAATFTMVSSAHADVAADVDAVLADTTLTNEQLAEAIADIVVSAEDPGAAAQIIAEKVAAMDPPLSDERLAAIGNGLGLAVIALNETNPLAASEVAAVVVTMSEEVQTAFAETVGQTATIVANRRNDLFTDATGDKSAN
;
A
#
# COMPACT_ATOMS: atom_id res chain seq x y z
N MET A 1 57.77 -14.41 5.67
CA MET A 1 57.12 -13.39 4.82
C MET A 1 56.46 -14.12 3.66
N PHE A 2 55.14 -14.34 3.74
CA PHE A 2 54.36 -14.99 2.66
C PHE A 2 53.67 -13.92 1.80
N ARG A 3 53.77 -14.08 0.48
CA ARG A 3 53.12 -13.28 -0.57
C ARG A 3 51.77 -13.91 -0.95
N ASN A 4 50.82 -13.06 -1.34
CA ASN A 4 49.59 -13.26 -2.14
C ASN A 4 49.32 -14.65 -2.77
N LEU A 5 48.07 -15.13 -2.70
CA LEU A 5 47.06 -15.10 -3.80
C LEU A 5 45.80 -15.97 -3.47
N ILE A 6 44.65 -15.63 -4.08
CA ILE A 6 43.39 -16.43 -4.30
C ILE A 6 42.47 -16.53 -3.05
N SER A 7 41.20 -16.07 -2.96
CA SER A 7 40.08 -15.89 -3.91
C SER A 7 38.99 -14.97 -3.31
N PRO A 8 38.23 -14.19 -4.11
CA PRO A 8 36.96 -13.59 -3.71
C PRO A 8 35.80 -14.32 -4.40
N VAL A 9 35.10 -15.23 -3.73
CA VAL A 9 33.82 -15.75 -4.23
C VAL A 9 32.92 -16.11 -3.06
N ILE A 10 32.08 -15.18 -2.63
CA ILE A 10 30.71 -15.54 -2.22
C ILE A 10 29.82 -14.49 -2.88
N GLY A 11 29.38 -14.82 -4.09
CA GLY A 11 28.24 -14.17 -4.71
C GLY A 11 27.03 -14.46 -3.85
N VAL A 12 26.49 -13.44 -3.18
CA VAL A 12 25.14 -13.51 -2.65
C VAL A 12 24.23 -13.37 -3.87
N ALA A 13 23.70 -14.52 -4.26
CA ALA A 13 22.72 -14.65 -5.31
C ALA A 13 21.59 -13.64 -5.08
N MET A 14 21.28 -12.89 -6.13
CA MET A 14 20.01 -12.21 -6.28
C MET A 14 18.89 -13.23 -6.07
N MET A 15 18.23 -13.20 -4.91
CA MET A 15 16.86 -13.69 -4.83
C MET A 15 15.97 -12.56 -5.31
N ALA A 16 15.71 -12.59 -6.62
CA ALA A 16 14.57 -11.93 -7.19
C ALA A 16 13.33 -12.45 -6.45
N PHE A 17 12.75 -11.61 -5.60
CA PHE A 17 11.40 -11.78 -5.09
C PHE A 17 10.44 -11.50 -6.26
N ALA A 18 10.38 -12.45 -7.20
CA ALA A 18 9.32 -12.51 -8.19
C ALA A 18 8.10 -13.14 -7.50
N ALA A 19 7.44 -12.36 -6.66
CA ALA A 19 6.06 -12.65 -6.30
C ALA A 19 5.24 -12.51 -7.58
N THR A 20 4.98 -13.65 -8.21
CA THR A 20 3.96 -13.79 -9.24
C THR A 20 2.63 -13.58 -8.53
N PHE A 21 2.18 -12.32 -8.49
CA PHE A 21 0.81 -11.97 -8.15
C PHE A 21 -0.09 -12.64 -9.18
N THR A 22 -0.53 -13.85 -8.84
CA THR A 22 -1.60 -14.51 -9.57
C THR A 22 -2.85 -13.80 -9.08
N MET A 23 -3.28 -12.75 -9.80
CA MET A 23 -4.59 -12.13 -9.58
C MET A 23 -5.66 -13.19 -9.88
N VAL A 24 -5.99 -14.00 -8.87
CA VAL A 24 -7.33 -14.54 -8.73
C VAL A 24 -8.10 -13.43 -8.01
N SER A 25 -8.55 -12.46 -8.81
CA SER A 25 -9.61 -11.53 -8.40
C SER A 25 -10.85 -12.40 -8.19
N SER A 26 -11.00 -12.91 -6.97
CA SER A 26 -12.33 -13.24 -6.47
C SER A 26 -12.85 -11.90 -5.99
N ALA A 27 -13.71 -11.26 -6.78
CA ALA A 27 -14.43 -10.08 -6.29
C ALA A 27 -15.02 -10.42 -4.92
N HIS A 28 -14.78 -9.56 -3.94
CA HIS A 28 -15.30 -9.74 -2.59
C HIS A 28 -16.84 -9.72 -2.66
N ALA A 29 -17.43 -10.91 -2.72
CA ALA A 29 -18.87 -11.07 -2.92
C ALA A 29 -19.69 -10.52 -1.74
N ASP A 30 -19.06 -10.41 -0.56
CA ASP A 30 -19.59 -9.76 0.62
C ASP A 30 -18.48 -8.93 1.30
N VAL A 31 -18.25 -7.73 0.77
CA VAL A 31 -17.28 -6.76 1.31
C VAL A 31 -17.49 -6.54 2.81
N ALA A 32 -18.73 -6.51 3.30
CA ALA A 32 -18.98 -6.29 4.72
C ALA A 32 -18.50 -7.46 5.58
N ALA A 33 -18.75 -8.70 5.16
CA ALA A 33 -18.25 -9.88 5.86
C ALA A 33 -16.71 -9.96 5.84
N ASP A 34 -16.09 -9.62 4.71
CA ASP A 34 -14.63 -9.65 4.56
C ASP A 34 -13.95 -8.59 5.43
N VAL A 35 -14.52 -7.38 5.50
CA VAL A 35 -14.02 -6.34 6.41
C VAL A 35 -14.19 -6.77 7.87
N ASP A 36 -15.32 -7.37 8.26
CA ASP A 36 -15.50 -7.88 9.62
C ASP A 36 -14.45 -8.93 9.98
N ALA A 37 -14.15 -9.85 9.06
CA ALA A 37 -13.14 -10.88 9.27
C ALA A 37 -11.75 -10.26 9.47
N VAL A 38 -11.36 -9.31 8.62
CA VAL A 38 -10.06 -8.63 8.70
C VAL A 38 -9.93 -7.77 9.96
N LEU A 39 -10.98 -7.05 10.35
CA LEU A 39 -10.95 -6.22 11.55
C LEU A 39 -10.97 -7.06 12.84
N ALA A 40 -11.67 -8.19 12.86
CA ALA A 40 -11.70 -9.11 14.00
C ALA A 40 -10.41 -9.94 14.15
N ASP A 41 -9.63 -10.11 13.07
CA ASP A 41 -8.40 -10.89 13.11
C ASP A 41 -7.26 -10.14 13.82
N THR A 42 -7.00 -10.53 15.07
CA THR A 42 -5.92 -9.98 15.90
C THR A 42 -4.55 -10.63 15.63
N THR A 43 -4.48 -11.60 14.72
CA THR A 43 -3.24 -12.30 14.37
C THR A 43 -2.51 -11.63 13.20
N LEU A 44 -3.20 -10.79 12.45
CA LEU A 44 -2.60 -9.98 11.38
C LEU A 44 -1.65 -8.94 11.98
N THR A 45 -0.46 -8.80 11.37
CA THR A 45 0.36 -7.61 11.61
C THR A 45 -0.31 -6.37 11.01
N ASN A 46 0.13 -5.18 11.41
CA ASN A 46 -0.40 -3.94 10.85
C ASN A 46 -0.18 -3.83 9.34
N GLU A 47 0.95 -4.35 8.83
CA GLU A 47 1.22 -4.41 7.39
C GLU A 47 0.24 -5.36 6.69
N GLN A 48 0.00 -6.55 7.25
CA GLN A 48 -0.95 -7.52 6.68
C GLN A 48 -2.38 -6.99 6.70
N LEU A 49 -2.76 -6.27 7.76
CA LEU A 49 -4.03 -5.58 7.86
C LEU A 49 -4.16 -4.50 6.76
N ALA A 50 -3.14 -3.68 6.57
CA ALA A 50 -3.12 -2.66 5.52
C ALA A 50 -3.26 -3.28 4.12
N GLU A 51 -2.52 -4.35 3.83
CA GLU A 51 -2.60 -5.10 2.57
C GLU A 51 -3.99 -5.70 2.35
N ALA A 52 -4.59 -6.32 3.38
CA ALA A 52 -5.92 -6.91 3.28
C ALA A 52 -7.01 -5.85 3.03
N ILE A 53 -6.94 -4.70 3.71
CA ILE A 53 -7.85 -3.57 3.46
C ILE A 53 -7.68 -3.05 2.04
N ALA A 54 -6.44 -2.92 1.56
CA ALA A 54 -6.18 -2.46 0.20
C ALA A 54 -6.76 -3.43 -0.85
N ASP A 55 -6.55 -4.73 -0.66
CA ASP A 55 -7.09 -5.77 -1.56
C ASP A 55 -8.61 -5.77 -1.58
N ILE A 56 -9.26 -5.68 -0.42
CA ILE A 56 -10.73 -5.59 -0.32
C ILE A 56 -11.27 -4.43 -1.16
N VAL A 57 -10.68 -3.24 -1.01
CA VAL A 57 -11.16 -2.03 -1.69
C VAL A 57 -10.88 -2.08 -3.19
N VAL A 58 -9.70 -2.54 -3.61
CA VAL A 58 -9.32 -2.60 -5.03
C VAL A 58 -10.08 -3.69 -5.78
N SER A 59 -10.36 -4.82 -5.12
CA SER A 59 -11.06 -5.96 -5.70
C SER A 59 -12.59 -5.87 -5.58
N ALA A 60 -13.12 -4.84 -4.91
CA ALA A 60 -14.55 -4.58 -4.83
C ALA A 60 -15.11 -4.08 -6.16
N GLU A 61 -16.37 -4.44 -6.46
CA GLU A 61 -17.09 -3.91 -7.62
C GLU A 61 -17.29 -2.39 -7.52
N ASP A 62 -17.51 -1.89 -6.30
CA ASP A 62 -17.57 -0.47 -5.96
C ASP A 62 -16.58 -0.16 -4.82
N PRO A 63 -15.37 0.33 -5.16
CA PRO A 63 -14.35 0.67 -4.18
C PRO A 63 -14.78 1.79 -3.21
N GLY A 64 -15.58 2.75 -3.67
CA GLY A 64 -16.08 3.85 -2.83
C GLY A 64 -17.03 3.34 -1.75
N ALA A 65 -17.96 2.46 -2.14
CA ALA A 65 -18.85 1.78 -1.20
C ALA A 65 -18.07 0.87 -0.23
N ALA A 66 -17.03 0.17 -0.71
CA ALA A 66 -16.18 -0.65 0.15
C ALA A 66 -15.46 0.18 1.22
N ALA A 67 -14.88 1.33 0.85
CA ALA A 67 -14.29 2.25 1.79
C ALA A 67 -15.31 2.80 2.80
N GLN A 68 -16.53 3.08 2.36
CA GLN A 68 -17.61 3.53 3.25
C GLN A 68 -17.99 2.46 4.28
N ILE A 69 -18.10 1.20 3.86
CA ILE A 69 -18.34 0.06 4.77
C ILE A 69 -17.22 -0.04 5.82
N ILE A 70 -15.95 0.13 5.41
CA ILE A 70 -14.82 0.15 6.34
C ILE A 70 -14.97 1.28 7.35
N ALA A 71 -15.28 2.50 6.90
CA ALA A 71 -15.46 3.65 7.77
C ALA A 71 -16.59 3.44 8.80
N GLU A 72 -17.74 2.91 8.36
CA GLU A 72 -18.87 2.62 9.23
C GLU A 72 -18.53 1.54 10.27
N LYS A 73 -17.87 0.45 9.86
CA LYS A 73 -17.47 -0.63 10.77
C LYS A 73 -16.46 -0.17 11.79
N VAL A 74 -15.42 0.55 11.38
CA VAL A 74 -14.41 1.10 12.27
C VAL A 74 -15.03 2.04 13.31
N ALA A 75 -15.96 2.91 12.87
CA ALA A 75 -16.66 3.83 13.78
C ALA A 75 -17.62 3.12 14.74
N ALA A 76 -18.18 1.97 14.34
CA ALA A 76 -19.11 1.18 15.14
C ALA A 76 -18.43 0.17 16.08
N MET A 77 -17.10 0.03 16.05
CA MET A 77 -16.40 -0.93 16.90
C MET A 77 -16.44 -0.55 18.38
N ASP A 78 -16.82 -1.53 19.20
CA ASP A 78 -16.74 -1.48 20.66
C ASP A 78 -16.13 -2.79 21.19
N PRO A 79 -14.92 -2.77 21.79
CA PRO A 79 -14.09 -1.58 22.05
C PRO A 79 -13.50 -0.98 20.75
N PRO A 80 -13.15 0.32 20.76
CA PRO A 80 -12.49 0.97 19.62
C PRO A 80 -11.13 0.32 19.33
N LEU A 81 -10.72 0.38 18.06
CA LEU A 81 -9.40 -0.07 17.62
C LEU A 81 -8.29 0.78 18.24
N SER A 82 -7.09 0.20 18.39
CA SER A 82 -5.91 0.97 18.79
C SER A 82 -5.44 1.88 17.64
N ASP A 83 -4.74 2.95 18.00
CA ASP A 83 -4.20 3.93 17.06
C ASP A 83 -3.32 3.27 15.99
N GLU A 84 -2.56 2.24 16.33
CA GLU A 84 -1.73 1.51 15.35
C GLU A 84 -2.56 0.74 14.33
N ARG A 85 -3.70 0.17 14.74
CA ARG A 85 -4.63 -0.51 13.82
C ARG A 85 -5.40 0.51 12.97
N LEU A 86 -5.77 1.66 13.54
CA LEU A 86 -6.36 2.76 12.77
C LEU A 86 -5.38 3.29 11.72
N ALA A 87 -4.10 3.46 12.07
CA ALA A 87 -3.06 3.83 11.12
C ALA A 87 -2.88 2.77 10.03
N ALA A 88 -2.92 1.48 10.35
CA ALA A 88 -2.87 0.40 9.37
C ALA A 88 -4.04 0.48 8.36
N ILE A 89 -5.25 0.78 8.82
CA ILE A 89 -6.42 0.98 7.94
C ILE A 89 -6.21 2.20 7.04
N GLY A 90 -5.71 3.32 7.58
CA GLY A 90 -5.36 4.51 6.81
C GLY A 90 -4.32 4.22 5.72
N ASN A 91 -3.28 3.45 6.07
CA ASN A 91 -2.27 2.99 5.11
C ASN A 91 -2.89 2.10 4.03
N GLY A 92 -3.75 1.16 4.38
CA GLY A 92 -4.44 0.28 3.43
C GLY A 92 -5.32 1.05 2.44
N LEU A 93 -6.10 2.02 2.93
CA LEU A 93 -6.89 2.92 2.08
C LEU A 93 -6.00 3.79 1.18
N GLY A 94 -4.83 4.21 1.68
CA GLY A 94 -3.83 4.94 0.89
C GLY A 94 -3.28 4.10 -0.26
N LEU A 95 -2.92 2.84 0.01
CA LEU A 95 -2.48 1.88 -1.00
C LEU A 95 -3.56 1.60 -2.03
N ALA A 96 -4.82 1.44 -1.60
CA ALA A 96 -5.95 1.27 -2.51
C ALA A 96 -6.12 2.47 -3.44
N VAL A 97 -6.05 3.70 -2.92
CA VAL A 97 -6.14 4.92 -3.72
C VAL A 97 -5.01 5.00 -4.75
N ILE A 98 -3.78 4.64 -4.37
CA ILE A 98 -2.65 4.61 -5.30
C ILE A 98 -2.92 3.62 -6.45
N ALA A 99 -3.35 2.40 -6.12
CA ALA A 99 -3.63 1.36 -7.11
C ALA A 99 -4.82 1.73 -8.02
N LEU A 100 -5.88 2.30 -7.44
CA LEU A 100 -7.05 2.76 -8.20
C LEU A 100 -6.72 3.98 -9.05
N ASN A 101 -5.85 4.88 -8.62
CA ASN A 101 -5.54 6.08 -9.40
C ASN A 101 -4.88 5.75 -10.77
N GLU A 102 -4.25 4.58 -10.90
CA GLU A 102 -3.71 4.10 -12.17
C GLU A 102 -4.76 3.48 -13.10
N THR A 103 -5.88 2.97 -12.56
CA THR A 103 -6.85 2.14 -13.28
C THR A 103 -8.26 2.74 -13.34
N ASN A 104 -8.74 3.34 -12.25
CA ASN A 104 -10.00 4.03 -12.07
C ASN A 104 -9.86 5.25 -11.13
N PRO A 105 -9.49 6.44 -11.65
CA PRO A 105 -9.25 7.63 -10.84
C PRO A 105 -10.52 8.22 -10.20
N LEU A 106 -11.70 7.90 -10.73
CA LEU A 106 -12.96 8.29 -10.09
C LEU A 106 -13.15 7.52 -8.78
N ALA A 107 -13.01 6.18 -8.82
CA ALA A 107 -13.08 5.35 -7.63
C ALA A 107 -12.01 5.73 -6.59
N ALA A 108 -10.80 6.05 -7.04
CA ALA A 108 -9.75 6.56 -6.16
C ALA A 108 -10.16 7.84 -5.41
N SER A 109 -10.85 8.76 -6.10
CA SER A 109 -11.34 10.00 -5.51
C SER A 109 -12.48 9.76 -4.52
N GLU A 110 -13.37 8.80 -4.80
CA GLU A 110 -14.46 8.41 -3.90
C GLU A 110 -13.94 7.80 -2.61
N VAL A 111 -12.95 6.89 -2.69
CA VAL A 111 -12.27 6.32 -1.51
C VAL A 111 -11.59 7.42 -0.69
N ALA A 112 -10.87 8.34 -1.35
CA ALA A 112 -10.22 9.45 -0.66
C ALA A 112 -11.23 10.39 0.04
N ALA A 113 -12.40 10.62 -0.55
CA ALA A 113 -13.46 11.42 0.07
C ALA A 113 -14.01 10.77 1.35
N VAL A 114 -14.12 9.44 1.37
CA VAL A 114 -14.52 8.70 2.58
C VAL A 114 -13.50 8.86 3.69
N VAL A 115 -12.20 8.77 3.40
CA VAL A 115 -11.14 8.89 4.42
C VAL A 115 -11.22 10.20 5.19
N VAL A 116 -11.60 11.31 4.54
CA VAL A 116 -11.77 12.63 5.19
C VAL A 116 -12.84 12.62 6.30
N THR A 117 -13.75 11.65 6.28
CA THR A 117 -14.80 11.48 7.30
C THR A 117 -14.38 10.58 8.47
N MET A 118 -13.22 9.92 8.37
CA MET A 118 -12.69 9.00 9.39
C MET A 118 -11.88 9.73 10.47
N SER A 119 -11.34 9.00 11.45
CA SER A 119 -10.55 9.60 12.54
C SER A 119 -9.24 10.24 12.04
N GLU A 120 -8.65 11.13 12.84
CA GLU A 120 -7.42 11.84 12.48
C GLU A 120 -6.23 10.90 12.26
N GLU A 121 -6.18 9.79 12.99
CA GLU A 121 -5.14 8.75 12.86
C GLU A 121 -5.19 8.09 11.48
N VAL A 122 -6.39 7.76 11.01
CA VAL A 122 -6.62 7.18 9.67
C VAL A 122 -6.23 8.21 8.60
N GLN A 123 -6.68 9.46 8.75
CA GLN A 123 -6.37 10.53 7.79
C GLN A 123 -4.86 10.80 7.68
N THR A 124 -4.15 10.80 8.82
CA THR A 124 -2.71 11.03 8.88
C THR A 124 -1.95 9.92 8.17
N ALA A 125 -2.23 8.66 8.51
CA ALA A 125 -1.58 7.50 7.91
C ALA A 125 -1.88 7.38 6.39
N PHE A 126 -3.12 7.67 6.00
CA PHE A 126 -3.51 7.77 4.59
C PHE A 126 -2.69 8.83 3.84
N ALA A 127 -2.60 10.05 4.39
CA ALA A 127 -1.87 11.15 3.77
C ALA A 127 -0.38 10.85 3.66
N GLU A 128 0.21 10.21 4.68
CA GLU A 128 1.60 9.76 4.63
C GLU A 128 1.82 8.74 3.51
N THR A 129 0.94 7.76 3.36
CA THR A 129 1.05 6.72 2.33
C THR A 129 0.94 7.30 0.91
N VAL A 130 -0.08 8.13 0.67
CA VAL A 130 -0.29 8.78 -0.64
C VAL A 130 0.83 9.79 -0.94
N GLY A 131 1.25 10.57 0.07
CA GLY A 131 2.32 11.57 -0.03
C GLY A 131 3.70 10.96 -0.31
N GLN A 132 4.07 9.88 0.40
CA GLN A 132 5.33 9.16 0.18
C GLN A 132 5.39 8.58 -1.24
N THR A 133 4.28 8.06 -1.76
CA THR A 133 4.22 7.53 -3.13
C THR A 133 4.41 8.63 -4.17
N ALA A 134 3.80 9.80 -3.97
CA ALA A 134 4.02 10.96 -4.83
C ALA A 134 5.50 11.41 -4.82
N THR A 135 6.17 11.38 -3.66
CA THR A 135 7.60 11.69 -3.54
C THR A 135 8.49 10.61 -4.18
N ILE A 136 8.18 9.33 -4.02
CA ILE A 136 8.96 8.23 -4.64
C ILE A 136 8.84 8.26 -6.17
N VAL A 137 7.66 8.55 -6.71
CA VAL A 137 7.45 8.68 -8.17
C VAL A 137 8.11 9.95 -8.72
N ALA A 138 8.14 11.04 -7.95
CA ALA A 138 8.88 12.24 -8.32
C ALA A 138 10.39 12.00 -8.32
N ASN A 139 10.93 11.35 -7.29
CA ASN A 139 12.35 11.04 -7.18
C ASN A 139 12.80 10.03 -8.25
N ARG A 140 12.05 8.93 -8.47
CA ARG A 140 12.37 7.97 -9.54
C ARG A 140 12.31 8.60 -10.94
N ARG A 141 11.37 9.51 -11.22
CA ARG A 141 11.38 10.27 -12.48
C ARG A 141 12.63 11.15 -12.58
N ASN A 142 12.99 11.84 -11.52
CA ASN A 142 14.16 12.71 -11.53
C ASN A 142 15.46 11.92 -11.77
N ASP A 143 15.61 10.75 -11.15
CA ASP A 143 16.78 9.89 -11.35
C ASP A 143 16.87 9.34 -12.80
N LEU A 144 15.73 8.99 -13.41
CA LEU A 144 15.67 8.48 -14.80
C LEU A 144 16.05 9.54 -15.85
N PHE A 145 15.83 10.83 -15.57
CA PHE A 145 16.23 11.93 -16.45
C PHE A 145 17.63 12.48 -16.14
N THR A 146 18.16 12.22 -14.95
CA THR A 146 19.50 12.65 -14.55
C THR A 146 20.60 11.71 -15.09
N ASP A 147 20.30 10.42 -15.28
CA ASP A 147 21.22 9.47 -15.94
C ASP A 147 21.29 9.69 -17.48
N ALA A 148 20.22 10.19 -18.09
CA ALA A 148 20.18 10.43 -19.54
C ALA A 148 20.99 11.65 -20.03
N THR A 149 21.50 12.48 -19.11
CA THR A 149 22.29 13.69 -19.45
C THR A 149 23.76 13.61 -19.04
N GLY A 150 24.19 12.43 -18.58
CA GLY A 150 25.43 12.27 -17.82
C GLY A 150 26.63 11.63 -18.51
N ASP A 151 26.81 11.67 -19.84
CA ASP A 151 28.18 11.55 -20.39
C ASP A 151 28.33 12.10 -21.84
N LYS A 152 28.60 13.41 -21.96
CA LYS A 152 29.49 13.97 -22.99
C LYS A 152 30.03 15.31 -22.52
N SER A 153 31.04 15.31 -21.64
CA SER A 153 32.10 16.31 -21.66
C SER A 153 33.22 15.93 -20.71
N ALA A 154 34.05 14.98 -21.14
CA ALA A 154 35.42 14.86 -20.66
C ALA A 154 36.34 15.18 -21.85
N ASN A 155 37.06 16.31 -21.72
CA ASN A 155 38.20 16.80 -22.53
C ASN A 155 38.02 17.04 -24.03
#